data_AF-A0A967CDJ9-F1
#
_entry.id   AF-A0A967CDJ9-F1
#
_cell.length_a   1.000
_cell.length_b   1.000
_cell.length_c   1.000
_cell.angle_alpha   90.00
_cell.angle_beta   90.00
_cell.angle_gamma   90.00
#
_symmetry.space_group_name_H-M   'P 1'
#
loop_
_entity.id
_entity.type
_entity.pdbx_description
1 polymer ?
#
loop_
_entity_poly.entity_id
_entity_poly.type
_entity_poly.pdbx_seq_one_letter_code
_entity_poly.pdbx_strand_id
1 'polypeptide(L)'
;MDQAEGEPMMPIVARLIGISVFGSIVLVALALTGLLAVFTLLDQIGDLDQRYTFWAALLYVGLSVPRLFYETLPYAILIGALISLGGFAVRSELIAMRAAGMSVYKILSYAMLPALLVAGGGVFVGEYVLPLPHQRLLPDSCLS
;
A
#
# COMPACT_ATOMS: atom_id res chain seq x y z
N MET A 1 -9.10 42.77 -0.26
CA MET A 1 -8.80 41.35 -0.48
C MET A 1 -8.49 40.77 0.87
N ASP A 2 -9.57 40.39 1.52
CA ASP A 2 -9.65 39.67 2.79
C ASP A 2 -9.44 38.18 2.48
N GLN A 3 -8.43 37.57 3.08
CA GLN A 3 -8.47 36.24 3.70
C GLN A 3 -7.14 36.02 4.42
N ALA A 4 -7.26 36.03 5.74
CA ALA A 4 -6.25 35.76 6.74
C ALA A 4 -5.24 34.68 6.31
N GLU A 5 -3.98 35.07 6.42
CA GLU A 5 -2.84 34.18 6.47
C GLU A 5 -3.09 33.05 7.46
N GLY A 6 -3.25 31.84 6.93
CA GLY A 6 -2.44 30.68 7.34
C GLY A 6 -2.14 30.48 8.82
N GLU A 7 -3.12 30.63 9.72
CA GLU A 7 -2.98 30.08 11.07
C GLU A 7 -2.76 28.55 10.92
N PRO A 8 -1.61 27.99 11.37
CA PRO A 8 -1.33 26.57 11.26
C PRO A 8 -2.31 25.82 12.15
N MET A 9 -3.46 25.43 11.58
CA MET A 9 -4.49 24.67 12.26
C MET A 9 -3.94 23.30 12.64
N MET A 10 -3.50 23.26 13.90
CA MET A 10 -3.13 22.18 14.79
C MET A 10 -2.52 20.95 14.10
N PRO A 11 -1.18 20.77 14.15
CA PRO A 11 -0.49 19.60 13.58
C PRO A 11 -1.04 18.25 14.07
N ILE A 12 -1.83 18.26 15.14
CA ILE A 12 -2.51 17.10 15.73
C ILE A 12 -3.55 16.49 14.77
N VAL A 13 -4.41 17.28 14.11
CA VAL A 13 -5.48 16.74 13.24
C VAL A 13 -4.87 16.13 11.97
N ALA A 14 -3.96 16.86 11.33
CA ALA A 14 -3.24 16.37 10.16
C ALA A 14 -2.44 15.10 10.49
N ARG A 15 -1.79 15.06 11.66
CA ARG A 15 -1.06 13.87 12.14
C ARG A 15 -1.99 12.69 12.43
N LEU A 16 -3.18 12.92 12.99
CA LEU A 16 -4.16 11.87 13.27
C LEU A 16 -4.64 11.23 11.96
N ILE A 17 -5.08 12.05 11.01
CA ILE A 17 -5.51 11.59 9.68
C ILE A 17 -4.37 10.85 9.00
N GLY A 18 -3.17 11.44 9.00
CA GLY A 18 -1.98 10.88 8.39
C GLY A 18 -1.60 9.50 8.95
N ILE A 19 -1.52 9.36 10.28
CA ILE A 19 -1.18 8.09 10.96
C ILE A 19 -2.26 7.04 10.75
N SER A 20 -3.54 7.42 10.79
CA SER A 20 -4.63 6.47 10.58
C SER A 20 -4.63 5.96 9.14
N VAL A 21 -4.50 6.85 8.13
CA VAL A 21 -4.45 6.45 6.71
C VAL A 21 -3.22 5.59 6.45
N PHE A 22 -2.04 6.03 6.89
CA PHE A 22 -0.80 5.27 6.74
C PHE A 22 -0.88 3.90 7.41
N GLY A 23 -1.39 3.85 8.65
CA GLY A 23 -1.57 2.60 9.39
C GLY A 23 -2.53 1.64 8.68
N SER A 24 -3.65 2.15 8.14
CA SER A 24 -4.58 1.33 7.35
C SER A 24 -3.95 0.81 6.05
N ILE A 25 -3.17 1.64 5.34
CA ILE A 25 -2.47 1.20 4.12
C ILE A 25 -1.47 0.09 4.44
N VAL A 26 -0.64 0.26 5.48
CA VAL A 26 0.35 -0.76 5.89
C VAL A 26 -0.35 -2.04 6.32
N LEU A 27 -1.43 -1.94 7.10
CA LEU A 27 -2.19 -3.10 7.56
C LEU A 27 -2.79 -3.87 6.38
N VAL A 28 -3.39 -3.18 5.41
CA VAL A 28 -3.94 -3.83 4.21
C VAL A 28 -2.82 -4.42 3.35
N ALA A 29 -1.70 -3.72 3.17
CA ALA A 29 -0.56 -4.23 2.41
C ALA A 29 -0.03 -5.52 3.02
N LEU A 30 0.13 -5.58 4.35
CA LEU A 30 0.54 -6.79 5.06
C LEU A 30 -0.50 -7.90 4.97
N ALA A 31 -1.79 -7.58 5.07
CA ALA A 31 -2.86 -8.57 4.94
C ALA A 31 -2.89 -9.20 3.54
N LEU A 32 -2.83 -8.37 2.49
CA LEU A 32 -2.78 -8.83 1.11
C LEU A 32 -1.50 -9.62 0.84
N THR A 33 -0.34 -9.08 1.21
CA THR A 33 0.95 -9.76 1.03
C THR A 33 0.98 -11.10 1.75
N GLY A 34 0.47 -11.16 2.99
CA GLY A 34 0.36 -12.40 3.76
C GLY A 34 -0.55 -13.42 3.10
N LEU A 35 -1.70 -12.98 2.58
CA LEU A 35 -2.61 -13.84 1.84
C LEU A 35 -1.94 -14.41 0.57
N LEU A 36 -1.28 -13.55 -0.23
CA LEU A 36 -0.57 -13.99 -1.43
C LEU A 36 0.62 -14.89 -1.10
N ALA A 37 1.33 -14.64 0.01
CA ALA A 37 2.44 -15.48 0.46
C ALA A 37 1.95 -16.89 0.85
N VAL A 38 0.77 -16.98 1.48
CA VAL A 38 0.14 -18.28 1.77
C VAL A 38 -0.26 -18.99 0.48
N PHE A 39 -0.87 -18.31 -0.49
CA PHE A 39 -1.18 -18.92 -1.79
C PHE A 39 0.08 -19.40 -2.52
N THR A 40 1.14 -18.59 -2.53
CA THR A 40 2.45 -18.98 -3.10
C THR A 40 3.03 -20.21 -2.42
N LEU A 41 2.84 -20.33 -1.09
CA LEU A 41 3.27 -21.52 -0.34
C LEU A 41 2.44 -22.75 -0.72
N LEU A 42 1.12 -22.60 -0.85
CA LEU A 42 0.21 -23.68 -1.22
C LEU A 42 0.50 -24.19 -2.64
N ASP A 43 0.75 -23.28 -3.58
CA ASP A 43 1.13 -23.62 -4.95
C ASP A 43 2.41 -24.43 -4.97
N GLN A 44 3.41 -24.04 -4.17
CA GLN A 44 4.64 -24.83 -4.06
C GLN A 44 4.37 -26.19 -3.43
N ILE A 45 3.59 -26.29 -2.35
CA ILE A 45 3.32 -27.59 -1.71
C ILE A 45 2.56 -28.55 -2.64
N GLY A 46 1.70 -28.04 -3.51
CA GLY A 46 0.93 -28.83 -4.47
C GLY A 46 1.78 -29.57 -5.50
N ASP A 47 2.99 -29.09 -5.78
CA ASP A 47 3.89 -29.60 -6.83
C ASP A 47 5.05 -30.45 -6.26
N LEU A 48 5.06 -30.74 -4.95
CA LEU A 48 6.22 -31.28 -4.26
C LEU A 48 6.05 -32.73 -3.77
N ASP A 49 6.90 -33.61 -4.30
CA ASP A 49 7.26 -34.89 -3.71
C ASP A 49 8.57 -34.71 -2.91
N GLN A 50 8.57 -35.10 -1.62
CA GLN A 50 9.68 -35.06 -0.64
C GLN A 50 9.83 -33.85 0.32
N ARG A 51 10.29 -34.22 1.53
CA ARG A 51 10.39 -33.41 2.76
C ARG A 51 11.50 -32.35 2.74
N TYR A 52 12.50 -32.50 1.84
CA TYR A 52 13.55 -31.49 1.64
C TYR A 52 13.00 -30.18 1.07
N THR A 53 11.84 -30.26 0.41
CA THR A 53 11.32 -29.14 -0.36
C THR A 53 10.43 -28.20 0.46
N PHE A 54 9.98 -28.59 1.64
CA PHE A 54 9.24 -27.69 2.55
C PHE A 54 10.10 -26.51 3.01
N TRP A 55 11.36 -26.74 3.39
CA TRP A 55 12.27 -25.67 3.80
C TRP A 55 12.65 -24.76 2.62
N ALA A 56 12.83 -25.35 1.43
CA ALA A 56 13.06 -24.60 0.20
C ALA A 56 11.85 -23.72 -0.17
N ALA A 57 10.63 -24.25 -0.03
CA ALA A 57 9.40 -23.50 -0.24
C ALA A 57 9.25 -22.34 0.76
N LEU A 58 9.59 -22.55 2.04
CA LEU A 58 9.56 -21.49 3.04
C LEU A 58 10.55 -20.36 2.72
N LEU A 59 11.77 -20.71 2.30
CA LEU A 59 12.77 -19.74 1.84
C LEU A 59 12.30 -19.00 0.59
N TYR A 60 11.72 -19.73 -0.37
CA TYR A 60 11.17 -19.15 -1.60
C TYR A 60 10.06 -18.13 -1.31
N VAL A 61 9.13 -18.47 -0.41
CA VAL A 61 8.06 -17.58 0.02
C VAL A 61 8.65 -16.35 0.73
N GLY A 62 9.62 -16.54 1.62
CA GLY A 62 10.34 -15.44 2.28
C GLY A 62 11.01 -14.47 1.30
N LEU A 63 11.66 -14.99 0.25
CA LEU A 63 12.23 -14.18 -0.83
C LEU A 63 11.17 -13.53 -1.73
N SER A 64 9.97 -14.09 -1.78
CA SER A 64 8.86 -13.55 -2.58
C SER A 64 8.09 -12.45 -1.84
N VAL A 65 8.10 -12.40 -0.51
CA VAL A 65 7.41 -11.37 0.29
C VAL A 65 7.70 -9.93 -0.17
N PRO A 66 8.96 -9.50 -0.41
CA PRO A 66 9.24 -8.13 -0.86
C PRO A 66 8.59 -7.84 -2.21
N ARG A 67 8.66 -8.79 -3.14
CA ARG A 67 8.05 -8.67 -4.47
C ARG A 67 6.52 -8.56 -4.37
N LEU A 68 5.90 -9.45 -3.61
CA LEU A 68 4.44 -9.45 -3.38
C LEU A 68 3.98 -8.18 -2.69
N PHE A 69 4.79 -7.62 -1.78
CA PHE A 69 4.50 -6.33 -1.16
C PHE A 69 4.47 -5.20 -2.20
N TYR A 70 5.45 -5.14 -3.12
CA TYR A 70 5.44 -4.13 -4.19
C TYR A 70 4.26 -4.29 -5.16
N GLU A 71 3.93 -5.52 -5.55
CA GLU A 71 2.81 -5.80 -6.44
C GLU A 71 1.46 -5.45 -5.79
N THR A 72 1.36 -5.56 -4.45
CA THR A 72 0.11 -5.29 -3.72
C THR A 72 -0.05 -3.85 -3.22
N LEU A 73 1.03 -3.05 -3.21
CA LEU A 73 1.00 -1.64 -2.79
C LEU A 73 -0.12 -0.80 -3.41
N PRO A 74 -0.34 -0.76 -4.75
CA PRO A 74 -1.38 0.10 -5.33
C PRO A 74 -2.79 -0.28 -4.83
N TYR A 75 -3.07 -1.57 -4.66
CA TYR A 75 -4.34 -2.05 -4.12
C TYR A 75 -4.48 -1.71 -2.64
N ALA A 76 -3.39 -1.84 -1.87
CA ALA A 76 -3.37 -1.52 -0.46
C ALA A 76 -3.56 -0.02 -0.19
N ILE A 77 -2.97 0.85 -1.02
CA ILE A 77 -3.15 2.31 -0.93
C ILE A 77 -4.62 2.67 -1.14
N LEU A 78 -5.25 2.11 -2.17
CA LEU A 78 -6.67 2.35 -2.48
C LEU A 78 -7.57 1.90 -1.33
N ILE A 79 -7.46 0.63 -0.93
CA ILE A 79 -8.33 0.02 0.07
C ILE A 79 -8.07 0.63 1.45
N GLY A 80 -6.81 0.84 1.82
CA GLY A 80 -6.43 1.44 3.11
C GLY A 80 -6.94 2.86 3.27
N ALA A 81 -6.84 3.70 2.22
CA ALA A 81 -7.40 5.04 2.22
C ALA A 81 -8.92 5.03 2.38
N LEU A 82 -9.63 4.13 1.68
CA LEU A 82 -11.08 3.98 1.80
C LEU A 82 -11.50 3.53 3.21
N ILE A 83 -10.78 2.58 3.81
CA ILE A 83 -11.06 2.10 5.17
C ILE A 83 -10.88 3.22 6.20
N SER A 84 -9.78 3.99 6.11
CA SER A 84 -9.52 5.09 7.06
C SER A 84 -10.53 6.22 6.91
N LEU A 85 -10.79 6.67 5.67
CA LEU A 85 -11.78 7.72 5.40
C LEU A 85 -13.20 7.30 5.80
N GLY A 86 -13.58 6.05 5.51
CA GLY A 86 -14.84 5.46 5.97
C GLY A 86 -14.92 5.39 7.49
N GLY A 87 -13.81 5.05 8.15
CA GLY A 87 -13.70 5.06 9.61
C GLY A 87 -13.99 6.42 10.24
N PHE A 88 -13.48 7.51 9.66
CA PHE A 88 -13.75 8.88 10.13
C PHE A 88 -15.20 9.29 9.93
N ALA A 89 -15.84 8.82 8.86
CA ALA A 89 -17.26 9.06 8.61
C ALA A 89 -18.13 8.35 9.66
N VAL A 90 -17.83 7.09 9.97
CA VAL A 90 -18.59 6.29 10.96
C VAL A 90 -18.42 6.83 12.38
N ARG A 91 -17.22 7.27 12.77
CA ARG A 91 -16.95 7.80 14.12
C ARG A 91 -17.43 9.24 14.33
N SER A 92 -18.12 9.82 13.35
CA SER A 92 -18.53 11.24 13.35
C SER A 92 -17.35 12.24 13.49
N GLU A 93 -16.11 11.78 13.38
CA GLU A 93 -14.91 12.64 13.41
C GLU A 93 -14.89 13.57 12.20
N LEU A 94 -15.31 13.06 11.03
CA LEU A 94 -15.45 13.86 9.82
C LEU A 94 -16.50 14.97 9.98
N ILE A 95 -17.59 14.70 10.69
CA ILE A 95 -18.66 15.65 10.95
C ILE A 95 -18.19 16.70 11.97
N ALA A 96 -17.51 16.29 13.04
CA ALA A 96 -16.93 17.19 14.03
C ALA A 96 -15.91 18.16 13.41
N MET A 97 -15.04 17.66 12.53
CA MET A 97 -14.08 18.48 11.78
C MET A 97 -14.78 19.53 10.91
N ARG A 98 -15.88 19.17 10.23
CA ARG A 98 -16.68 20.11 9.44
C ARG A 98 -17.42 21.13 10.31
N ALA A 99 -17.94 20.72 11.46
CA ALA A 99 -18.59 21.63 12.41
C ALA A 99 -17.62 22.68 12.97
N ALA A 100 -16.33 22.35 13.06
CA ALA A 100 -15.26 23.27 13.40
C ALA A 100 -14.85 24.21 12.24
N GLY A 101 -15.55 24.20 11.11
CA GLY A 101 -15.30 25.07 9.96
C GLY A 101 -14.23 24.57 8.99
N MET A 102 -13.75 23.33 9.09
CA MET A 102 -12.83 22.79 8.09
C MET A 102 -13.52 22.44 6.78
N SER A 103 -12.91 22.91 5.67
CA SER A 103 -13.27 22.48 4.33
C SER A 103 -12.95 21.00 4.11
N VAL A 104 -13.86 20.28 3.46
CA VAL A 104 -13.71 18.87 3.09
C VAL A 104 -12.47 18.65 2.23
N TYR A 105 -12.16 19.57 1.32
CA TYR A 105 -10.96 19.49 0.47
C TYR A 105 -9.67 19.48 1.28
N LYS A 106 -9.64 20.20 2.40
CA LYS A 106 -8.46 20.25 3.29
C LYS A 106 -8.28 18.93 4.03
N ILE A 107 -9.37 18.27 4.40
CA ILE A 107 -9.33 16.93 5.02
C ILE A 107 -8.82 15.89 4.00
N LEU A 108 -9.31 15.95 2.76
CA LEU A 108 -8.85 15.08 1.68
C LEU A 108 -7.37 15.28 1.37
N SER A 109 -6.86 16.52 1.35
CA SER A 109 -5.44 16.76 1.07
C SER A 109 -4.52 16.17 2.15
N TYR A 110 -4.95 16.18 3.42
CA TYR A 110 -4.23 15.50 4.49
C TYR A 110 -4.23 13.98 4.36
N ALA A 111 -5.30 13.39 3.81
CA ALA A 111 -5.36 11.95 3.54
C ALA A 111 -4.57 11.55 2.28
N MET A 112 -4.45 12.45 1.28
CA MET A 112 -3.64 12.20 0.09
C MET A 112 -2.13 12.19 0.38
N LEU A 113 -1.65 13.03 1.30
CA LEU A 113 -0.24 13.12 1.63
C LEU A 113 0.41 11.75 1.99
N PRO A 114 -0.10 10.96 2.96
CA PRO A 114 0.46 9.64 3.27
C PRO A 114 0.30 8.64 2.13
N ALA A 115 -0.81 8.69 1.38
CA ALA A 115 -1.03 7.81 0.23
C ALA A 115 0.00 8.07 -0.88
N LEU A 116 0.27 9.34 -1.18
CA LEU A 116 1.29 9.76 -2.14
C LEU A 116 2.70 9.42 -1.66
N LEU A 117 2.97 9.59 -0.36
CA LEU A 117 4.26 9.24 0.25
C LEU A 117 4.53 7.74 0.11
N VAL A 118 3.55 6.89 0.41
CA VAL A 118 3.67 5.44 0.24
C VAL A 118 3.77 5.07 -1.24
N ALA A 119 3.00 5.70 -2.13
CA ALA A 119 3.08 5.45 -3.58
C ALA A 119 4.47 5.82 -4.13
N GLY A 120 4.96 7.02 -3.82
CA GLY A 120 6.27 7.50 -4.26
C GLY A 120 7.42 6.69 -3.67
N GLY A 121 7.32 6.33 -2.38
CA GLY A 121 8.27 5.41 -1.75
C GLY A 121 8.24 4.03 -2.40
N GLY A 122 7.05 3.51 -2.72
CA GLY A 122 6.87 2.23 -3.41
C GLY A 122 7.50 2.22 -4.80
N VAL A 123 7.29 3.27 -5.59
CA VAL A 123 7.90 3.43 -6.92
C VAL A 123 9.41 3.53 -6.80
N PHE A 124 9.91 4.37 -5.89
CA PHE A 124 11.35 4.55 -5.69
C PHE A 124 12.02 3.23 -5.32
N VAL A 125 11.45 2.47 -4.38
CA VAL A 125 12.05 1.19 -4.03
C VAL A 125 11.83 0.14 -5.13
N GLY A 126 10.70 0.18 -5.84
CA GLY A 126 10.43 -0.70 -6.99
C GLY A 126 11.44 -0.53 -8.12
N GLU A 127 11.77 0.70 -8.50
CA GLU A 127 12.77 0.97 -9.55
C GLU A 127 14.19 0.57 -9.13
N TYR A 128 14.53 0.69 -7.85
CA TYR A 128 15.87 0.34 -7.35
C TYR A 128 16.03 -1.15 -7.01
N VAL A 129 14.96 -1.83 -6.59
CA VAL A 129 15.00 -3.24 -6.15
C VAL A 129 14.59 -4.21 -7.26
N LEU A 130 13.74 -3.77 -8.19
CA LEU A 130 13.38 -4.54 -9.39
C LEU A 130 13.84 -3.79 -10.64
N PRO A 131 15.12 -3.90 -11.06
CA PRO A 131 15.40 -3.72 -12.47
C PRO A 131 14.57 -4.77 -13.21
N LEU A 132 13.59 -4.36 -13.99
CA LEU A 132 12.84 -5.24 -14.90
C LEU A 132 13.61 -5.35 -16.22
N PRO A 133 14.39 -6.41 -16.47
CA PRO A 133 14.65 -6.86 -17.82
C PRO A 133 13.77 -8.08 -18.09
N HIS A 134 12.44 -7.90 -18.13
CA HIS A 134 11.53 -8.95 -18.62
C HIS A 134 11.08 -8.70 -20.07
N GLN A 135 11.93 -8.08 -20.90
CA GLN A 135 11.68 -7.88 -22.33
C GLN A 135 12.93 -8.21 -23.17
N ARG A 136 13.42 -9.46 -23.09
CA ARG A 136 14.38 -10.04 -24.05
C ARG A 136 14.17 -11.54 -24.35
N LEU A 137 12.98 -12.08 -24.10
CA LEU A 137 12.64 -13.45 -24.49
C LEU A 137 11.35 -13.47 -25.32
N LEU A 138 11.34 -12.73 -26.43
CA LEU A 138 10.65 -13.19 -27.63
C LEU A 138 11.76 -13.71 -28.55
N PRO A 139 12.00 -15.03 -28.61
CA PRO A 139 12.81 -15.60 -29.67
C PRO A 139 12.03 -15.40 -30.97
N ASP A 140 12.41 -14.38 -31.74
CA ASP A 140 12.00 -14.16 -33.13
C ASP A 140 12.54 -15.27 -34.09
N SER A 141 12.86 -16.46 -33.56
CA SER A 141 13.48 -17.57 -34.27
C SER A 141 12.51 -18.64 -34.77
N CYS A 142 11.20 -18.36 -34.81
CA CYS A 142 10.21 -19.20 -35.51
C CYS A 142 9.92 -18.75 -36.95
N LEU A 143 10.76 -17.86 -37.50
CA LEU A 143 10.75 -17.47 -38.91
C LEU A 143 12.14 -17.75 -39.54
N SER A 144 12.54 -19.03 -39.60
CA SER A 144 13.51 -19.59 -40.55
C SER A 144 13.41 -21.11 -40.56
#